data_AF-A0AAN9EEM0-F1
#
_entry.id   AF-A0AAN9EEM0-F1
#
_cell.length_a   1.000
_cell.length_b   1.000
_cell.length_c   1.000
_cell.angle_alpha   90.00
_cell.angle_beta   90.00
_cell.angle_gamma   90.00
#
_symmetry.space_group_name_H-M   'P 1'
#
loop_
_entity.id
_entity.type
_entity.pdbx_description
1 polymer ?
#
loop_
_entity_poly.entity_id
_entity_poly.type
_entity_poly.pdbx_seq_one_letter_code
_entity_poly.pdbx_strand_id
1 'polypeptide(L)'
;MFFEDYQGTDYGEFIYKDLDGNVLEHIFSALVTRGQLNGYQTLPIPATIRDNYLTIGQEFVLVKGRDIEPQKWYIKWNHDKNNYYAFAKGWYGYVQANRMDVDDIVDFFLNKTTSAWVVTYLRTADAKRA
;
A
#
# COMPACT_ATOMS: atom_id res chain seq x y z
N MET A 1 -7.63 -13.14 -5.99
CA MET A 1 -8.03 -12.40 -4.78
C MET A 1 -9.06 -11.37 -5.18
N PHE A 2 -10.23 -11.50 -4.58
CA PHE A 2 -11.34 -10.58 -4.74
C PHE A 2 -11.50 -9.90 -3.40
N PHE A 3 -11.52 -8.57 -3.39
CA PHE A 3 -12.06 -7.82 -2.28
C PHE A 3 -13.57 -7.78 -2.49
N GLU A 4 -14.34 -8.18 -1.48
CA GLU A 4 -15.77 -7.88 -1.51
C GLU A 4 -15.94 -6.45 -1.02
N ASP A 5 -16.33 -5.57 -1.94
CA ASP A 5 -16.87 -4.26 -1.59
C ASP A 5 -18.19 -4.49 -0.87
N TYR A 6 -18.16 -4.58 0.47
CA TYR A 6 -19.37 -4.67 1.26
C TYR A 6 -19.95 -3.27 1.43
N GLN A 7 -21.05 -2.98 0.73
CA GLN A 7 -21.85 -1.78 0.94
C GLN A 7 -22.58 -1.89 2.29
N GLY A 8 -21.93 -1.42 3.35
CA GLY A 8 -22.57 -1.20 4.64
C GLY A 8 -23.56 -0.04 4.53
N THR A 9 -24.80 -0.27 4.95
CA THR A 9 -25.92 0.67 4.84
C THR A 9 -25.71 1.93 5.70
N ASP A 10 -26.14 3.06 5.13
CA ASP A 10 -26.14 4.43 5.64
C ASP A 10 -24.76 5.11 5.81
N TYR A 11 -24.45 6.00 4.85
CA TYR A 11 -23.22 6.79 4.68
C TYR A 11 -22.00 6.09 4.04
N GLY A 12 -22.20 5.11 3.16
CA GLY A 12 -21.27 4.81 2.06
C GLY A 12 -19.78 4.64 2.41
N GLU A 13 -19.44 4.24 3.65
CA GLU A 13 -18.07 3.89 4.01
C GLU A 13 -17.78 2.49 3.48
N PHE A 14 -16.81 2.40 2.55
CA PHE A 14 -16.29 1.11 2.11
C PHE A 14 -15.51 0.48 3.26
N ILE A 15 -16.05 -0.62 3.81
CA ILE A 15 -15.35 -1.41 4.82
C ILE A 15 -14.55 -2.48 4.10
N TYR A 16 -13.23 -2.29 4.05
CA TYR A 16 -12.32 -3.28 3.51
C TYR A 16 -12.11 -4.39 4.54
N LYS A 17 -12.15 -5.65 4.11
CA LYS A 17 -11.86 -6.81 4.95
C LYS A 17 -10.83 -7.72 4.29
N ASP A 18 -10.02 -8.39 5.11
CA ASP A 18 -9.19 -9.50 4.64
C ASP A 18 -10.02 -10.80 4.52
N LEU A 19 -9.37 -11.89 4.06
CA LEU A 19 -10.03 -13.19 3.86
C LEU A 19 -10.52 -13.84 5.16
N ASP A 20 -9.96 -13.45 6.30
CA ASP A 20 -10.38 -13.91 7.62
C ASP A 20 -11.52 -13.04 8.19
N GLY A 21 -11.97 -12.03 7.42
CA GLY A 21 -13.03 -11.11 7.82
C GLY A 21 -12.56 -9.97 8.72
N ASN A 22 -11.24 -9.81 8.93
CA ASN A 22 -10.71 -8.71 9.73
C ASN A 22 -10.87 -7.38 8.99
N VAL A 23 -11.25 -6.34 9.72
CA VAL A 23 -11.41 -4.99 9.17
C VAL A 23 -10.04 -4.38 8.88
N LEU A 24 -9.92 -3.86 7.66
CA LEU A 24 -8.79 -3.11 7.16
C LEU A 24 -9.17 -1.62 7.17
N GLU A 25 -8.34 -0.82 7.84
CA GLU A 25 -8.45 0.64 7.83
C GLU A 25 -7.58 1.19 6.71
N HIS A 26 -8.16 2.00 5.81
CA HIS A 26 -7.38 2.74 4.83
C HIS A 26 -6.56 3.82 5.52
N ILE A 27 -5.26 3.86 5.24
CA ILE A 27 -4.34 4.80 5.88
C ILE A 27 -3.95 5.91 4.91
N PHE A 28 -3.51 5.55 3.70
CA PHE A 28 -3.19 6.52 2.65
C PHE A 28 -3.04 5.85 1.28
N SER A 29 -3.09 6.69 0.24
CA SER A 29 -2.83 6.31 -1.15
C SER A 29 -1.55 6.97 -1.64
N ALA A 30 -0.81 6.28 -2.51
CA ALA A 30 0.38 6.80 -3.15
C ALA A 30 0.34 6.57 -4.66
N LEU A 31 0.78 7.57 -5.43
CA LEU A 31 0.96 7.44 -6.87
C LEU A 31 2.33 6.83 -7.18
N VAL A 32 2.36 5.89 -8.13
CA VAL A 32 3.59 5.44 -8.76
C VAL A 32 4.07 6.54 -9.70
N THR A 33 5.22 7.12 -9.38
CA THR A 33 5.83 8.19 -10.16
C THR A 33 6.87 7.65 -11.14
N ARG A 34 7.12 8.38 -12.22
CA ARG A 34 8.18 8.05 -13.19
C ARG A 34 9.57 7.93 -12.54
N GLY A 35 9.85 8.70 -11.49
CA GLY A 35 11.10 8.58 -10.73
C GLY A 35 11.28 7.20 -10.12
N GLN A 36 10.20 6.59 -9.62
CA GLN A 36 10.21 5.27 -8.99
C GLN A 36 10.44 4.13 -9.97
N LEU A 37 10.09 4.32 -11.24
CA LEU A 37 10.36 3.37 -12.30
C LEU A 37 11.79 3.50 -12.85
N ASN A 38 12.38 4.70 -12.79
CA ASN A 38 13.65 5.04 -13.47
C ASN A 38 14.86 5.23 -12.54
N GLY A 39 14.81 4.72 -11.30
CA GLY A 39 16.00 4.64 -10.43
C GLY A 39 15.86 5.28 -9.04
N TYR A 40 14.83 6.11 -8.80
CA TYR A 40 14.49 6.55 -7.44
C TYR A 40 13.62 5.50 -6.76
N GLN A 41 14.25 4.43 -6.27
CA GLN A 41 13.61 3.21 -5.77
C GLN A 41 12.83 3.37 -4.45
N THR A 42 12.51 4.60 -4.05
CA THR A 42 11.87 4.90 -2.76
C THR A 42 10.49 5.50 -2.94
N LEU A 43 9.54 5.17 -2.06
CA LEU A 43 8.26 5.86 -1.94
C LEU A 43 8.30 6.82 -0.75
N PRO A 44 8.24 8.15 -0.96
CA PRO A 44 8.08 9.12 0.12
C PRO A 44 6.84 8.82 0.97
N ILE A 45 6.99 8.96 2.29
CA ILE A 45 5.91 8.77 3.26
C ILE A 45 5.52 10.14 3.81
N PRO A 46 4.22 10.51 3.79
CA PRO A 46 3.77 11.75 4.42
C PRO A 46 4.10 11.77 5.92
N ALA A 47 4.54 12.92 6.44
CA ALA A 47 4.92 13.08 7.85
C ALA A 47 3.78 12.69 8.81
N THR A 48 2.53 12.98 8.44
CA THR A 48 1.35 12.58 9.22
C THR A 48 1.22 11.07 9.35
N ILE A 49 1.57 10.29 8.32
CA ILE A 49 1.53 8.83 8.40
C ILE A 49 2.66 8.32 9.28
N ARG A 50 3.85 8.89 9.13
CA ARG A 50 5.02 8.60 9.98
C ARG A 50 4.67 8.74 11.46
N ASP A 51 4.14 9.89 11.85
CA ASP A 51 3.96 10.23 13.27
C ASP A 51 2.87 9.41 13.96
N ASN A 52 1.88 8.94 13.22
CA ASN A 52 0.72 8.28 13.80
C ASN A 52 0.76 6.75 13.64
N TYR A 53 1.43 6.23 12.62
CA TYR A 53 1.29 4.82 12.25
C TYR A 53 2.63 4.07 12.13
N LEU A 54 3.78 4.77 12.06
CA LEU A 54 5.06 4.12 11.79
C LEU A 54 6.00 4.17 12.99
N THR A 55 6.62 3.03 13.29
CA THR A 55 7.69 2.92 14.29
C THR A 55 9.02 2.58 13.62
N ILE A 56 10.14 3.14 14.07
CA ILE A 56 11.48 2.92 13.46
C ILE A 56 11.79 1.42 13.45
N GLY A 57 12.21 0.91 12.28
CA GLY A 57 12.55 -0.50 12.10
C GLY A 57 11.37 -1.45 11.88
N GLN A 58 10.14 -0.92 11.85
CA GLN A 58 8.95 -1.69 11.47
C GLN A 58 9.11 -2.28 10.07
N GLU A 59 8.82 -3.58 9.95
CA GLU A 59 8.74 -4.28 8.68
C GLU A 59 7.28 -4.36 8.24
N PHE A 60 7.03 -3.98 7.00
CA PHE A 60 5.71 -4.07 6.39
C PHE A 60 5.66 -5.33 5.56
N VAL A 61 4.56 -6.06 5.63
CA VAL A 61 4.28 -7.17 4.72
C VAL A 61 3.31 -6.63 3.68
N LEU A 62 3.78 -6.29 2.48
CA LEU A 62 2.83 -5.97 1.42
C LEU A 62 2.24 -7.26 0.87
N VAL A 63 0.92 -7.32 0.79
CA VAL A 63 0.18 -8.44 0.19
C VAL A 63 -0.49 -7.92 -1.08
N LYS A 64 -0.17 -8.52 -2.23
CA LYS A 64 -0.70 -8.11 -3.53
C LYS A 64 -2.22 -8.30 -3.62
N GLY A 65 -2.95 -7.20 -3.76
CA GLY A 65 -4.42 -7.11 -3.78
C GLY A 65 -5.24 -7.91 -4.82
N ARG A 66 -4.66 -8.81 -5.64
CA ARG A 66 -5.45 -9.60 -6.62
C ARG A 66 -5.01 -11.06 -6.85
N ASP A 67 -3.96 -11.55 -6.18
CA ASP A 67 -3.47 -12.93 -6.40
C ASP A 67 -4.01 -13.96 -5.40
N ILE A 68 -4.10 -15.23 -5.81
CA ILE A 68 -4.59 -16.34 -4.96
C ILE A 68 -3.59 -16.68 -3.84
N GLU A 69 -2.31 -16.38 -4.05
CA GLU A 69 -1.26 -16.55 -3.05
C GLU A 69 -0.71 -15.18 -2.59
N PRO A 70 -0.77 -14.87 -1.28
CA PRO A 70 -0.24 -13.61 -0.77
C PRO A 70 1.28 -13.60 -0.86
N GLN A 71 1.82 -12.93 -1.87
CA GLN A 71 3.25 -12.68 -1.93
C GLN A 71 3.62 -11.60 -0.92
N LYS A 72 4.48 -11.95 0.03
CA LYS A 72 4.93 -11.06 1.10
C LYS A 72 6.14 -10.25 0.66
N TRP A 73 6.02 -8.93 0.71
CA TRP A 73 7.15 -8.03 0.49
C TRP A 73 7.52 -7.35 1.79
N TYR A 74 8.76 -7.54 2.23
CA TYR A 74 9.31 -6.85 3.40
C TYR A 74 9.81 -5.48 2.98
N ILE A 75 9.07 -4.45 3.37
CA ILE A 75 9.51 -3.08 3.17
C ILE A 75 10.13 -2.55 4.45
N LYS A 76 11.28 -1.88 4.30
CA LYS A 76 11.87 -1.08 5.38
C LYS A 76 11.74 0.38 5.02
N TRP A 77 11.20 1.15 5.96
CA TRP A 77 11.28 2.60 5.87
C TRP A 77 12.65 3.04 6.40
N ASN A 78 13.27 3.98 5.69
CA ASN A 78 14.52 4.60 6.11
C ASN A 78 14.26 6.03 6.57
N HIS A 79 15.01 6.41 7.60
CA HIS A 79 15.21 7.79 8.00
C HIS A 79 16.57 8.23 7.46
N ASP A 80 16.60 9.16 6.50
CA ASP A 80 17.85 9.84 6.15
C ASP A 80 18.05 11.08 7.03
N LYS A 81 19.32 11.50 7.19
CA LYS A 81 19.75 12.68 7.96
C LYS A 81 19.08 13.99 7.51
N ASN A 82 18.44 13.99 6.34
CA ASN A 82 17.71 15.12 5.77
C ASN A 82 16.21 15.12 6.11
N ASN A 83 15.75 14.36 7.12
CA ASN A 83 14.32 14.17 7.44
C ASN A 83 13.51 13.65 6.24
N TYR A 84 14.15 12.88 5.36
CA TYR A 84 13.45 12.21 4.27
C TYR A 84 12.98 10.84 4.76
N TYR A 85 11.66 10.65 4.74
CA TYR A 85 10.99 9.43 5.17
C TYR A 85 10.48 8.71 3.94
N ALA A 86 11.02 7.53 3.68
CA ALA A 86 10.59 6.76 2.53
C ALA A 86 10.69 5.25 2.73
N PHE A 87 9.78 4.52 2.11
CA PHE A 87 9.91 3.09 1.88
C PHE A 87 11.00 2.88 0.84
N ALA A 88 12.13 2.30 1.24
CA ALA A 88 13.29 2.15 0.37
C ALA A 88 13.49 0.69 -0.06
N LYS A 89 13.81 -0.19 0.88
CA LYS A 89 14.06 -1.60 0.57
C LYS A 89 12.74 -2.30 0.27
N GLY A 90 12.67 -3.05 -0.83
CA GLY A 90 11.49 -3.87 -1.20
C GLY A 90 10.43 -3.14 -2.04
N TRP A 91 10.37 -1.80 -2.01
CA TRP A 91 9.39 -1.03 -2.77
C TRP A 91 9.53 -1.21 -4.28
N TYR A 92 10.73 -1.01 -4.83
CA TYR A 92 10.96 -1.19 -6.27
C TYR A 92 10.66 -2.62 -6.73
N GLY A 93 11.01 -3.63 -5.93
CA GLY A 93 10.69 -5.03 -6.22
C GLY A 93 9.19 -5.27 -6.29
N TYR A 94 8.43 -4.69 -5.37
CA TYR A 94 6.97 -4.73 -5.37
C TYR A 94 6.39 -4.08 -6.64
N VAL A 95 6.82 -2.87 -7.00
CA VAL A 95 6.36 -2.16 -8.21
C VAL A 95 6.62 -2.99 -9.48
N GLN A 96 7.82 -3.54 -9.63
CA GLN A 96 8.21 -4.36 -10.77
C GLN A 96 7.43 -5.67 -10.85
N ALA A 97 7.29 -6.40 -9.74
CA ALA A 97 6.57 -7.67 -9.70
C ALA A 97 5.08 -7.51 -10.06
N ASN A 98 4.50 -6.35 -9.75
CA ASN A 98 3.11 -6.02 -10.07
C ASN A 98 2.92 -5.39 -11.46
N ARG A 99 4.02 -5.11 -12.17
CA ARG A 99 4.02 -4.41 -13.47
C ARG A 99 3.21 -3.12 -13.40
N MET A 100 3.42 -2.35 -12.33
CA MET A 100 2.76 -1.05 -12.16
C MET A 100 3.37 -0.05 -13.14
N ASP A 101 2.54 0.86 -13.61
CA ASP A 101 2.95 1.96 -14.48
C ASP A 101 2.82 3.31 -13.78
N VAL A 102 3.33 4.36 -14.41
CA VAL A 102 3.17 5.74 -13.95
C VAL A 102 1.68 6.05 -13.76
N ASP A 103 1.38 6.75 -12.68
CA ASP A 103 0.05 7.16 -12.24
C ASP A 103 -0.79 6.04 -11.60
N ASP A 104 -0.35 4.78 -11.59
CA ASP A 104 -1.03 3.74 -10.81
C ASP A 104 -1.09 4.14 -9.33
N ILE A 105 -2.24 3.85 -8.69
CA ILE A 105 -2.50 4.19 -7.29
C ILE A 105 -2.25 2.96 -6.45
N VAL A 106 -1.48 3.12 -5.39
CA VAL A 106 -1.20 2.09 -4.38
C VAL A 106 -1.84 2.52 -3.07
N ASP A 107 -2.78 1.73 -2.57
CA ASP A 107 -3.50 1.98 -1.34
C ASP A 107 -2.94 1.13 -0.21
N PHE A 108 -2.63 1.80 0.91
CA PHE A 108 -2.09 1.19 2.11
C PHE A 108 -3.16 1.10 3.17
N PHE A 109 -3.33 -0.12 3.70
CA PHE A 109 -4.29 -0.44 4.74
C PHE A 109 -3.59 -1.01 5.97
N LEU A 110 -4.17 -0.78 7.14
CA LEU A 110 -3.78 -1.42 8.39
C LEU A 110 -4.88 -2.39 8.83
N ASN A 111 -4.50 -3.65 9.03
CA ASN A 111 -5.37 -4.62 9.68
C ASN A 111 -5.41 -4.31 11.19
N LYS A 112 -6.57 -3.86 11.68
CA LYS A 112 -6.74 -3.47 13.09
C LYS A 112 -6.61 -4.64 14.07
N THR A 113 -6.83 -5.87 13.62
CA THR A 113 -6.75 -7.08 14.45
C THR A 113 -5.29 -7.53 14.60
N THR A 114 -4.55 -7.57 13.50
CA THR A 114 -3.20 -8.16 13.47
C THR A 114 -2.08 -7.12 13.49
N SER A 115 -2.41 -5.84 13.33
CA SER A 115 -1.47 -4.74 13.07
C SER A 115 -0.61 -4.95 11.82
N ALA A 116 -1.01 -5.87 10.94
CA ALA A 116 -0.34 -6.11 9.67
C ALA A 116 -0.76 -5.06 8.65
N TRP A 117 0.19 -4.63 7.83
CA TRP A 117 -0.12 -3.78 6.68
C TRP A 117 -0.57 -4.61 5.50
N VAL A 118 -1.49 -4.08 4.71
CA VAL A 118 -1.99 -4.70 3.47
C VAL A 118 -1.93 -3.63 2.39
N VAL A 119 -1.54 -4.02 1.16
CA VAL A 119 -1.37 -3.06 0.08
C VAL A 119 -2.02 -3.54 -1.21
N THR A 120 -3.04 -2.83 -1.65
CA THR A 120 -3.64 -3.05 -2.96
C THR A 120 -3.18 -1.97 -3.92
N TYR A 121 -3.41 -2.19 -5.21
CA TYR A 121 -3.18 -1.18 -6.22
C TYR A 121 -4.31 -1.17 -7.25
N LEU A 122 -4.63 0.03 -7.69
CA LEU A 122 -5.55 0.31 -8.77
C LEU A 122 -4.74 0.71 -10.00
N ARG A 123 -4.93 -0.02 -11.10
CA ARG A 123 -4.34 0.39 -12.38
C ARG A 123 -5.13 1.56 -12.93
N THR A 124 -4.45 2.64 -13.28
CA THR A 124 -5.09 3.80 -13.92
C THR A 124 -5.70 3.48 -15.28
N ALA A 125 -5.14 2.49 -15.99
CA ALA A 125 -5.74 1.96 -17.22
C ALA A 125 -7.13 1.33 -17.00
N ASP A 126 -7.38 0.76 -15.82
CA ASP A 126 -8.68 0.20 -15.45
C ASP A 126 -9.64 1.32 -15.00
N ALA A 127 -9.13 2.35 -14.31
CA ALA A 127 -9.92 3.50 -13.85
C ALA A 127 -10.49 4.37 -14.98
N LYS A 128 -9.84 4.40 -16.16
CA LYS A 128 -10.32 5.14 -17.34
C LYS A 128 -11.35 4.38 -18.18
N ARG A 129 -11.63 3.12 -17.86
CA ARG A 129 -12.59 2.26 -18.57
C ARG A 129 -13.88 2.03 -17.81
N ALA A 130 -14.00 2.57 -16.59
CA ALA A 130 -15.20 2.54 -15.77
C ALA A 130 -16.10 3.75 -16.05
#